data_AF-A0A2N3GWF1-F1
#
_entry.id   AF-A0A2N3GWF1-F1
#
_cell.length_a   1.000
_cell.length_b   1.000
_cell.length_c   1.000
_cell.angle_alpha   90.00
_cell.angle_beta   90.00
_cell.angle_gamma   90.00
#
_symmetry.space_group_name_H-M   'P 1'
#
loop_
_entity.id
_entity.type
_entity.pdbx_description
1 polymer ?
#
loop_
_entity_poly.entity_id
_entity_poly.type
_entity_poly.pdbx_seq_one_letter_code
_entity_poly.pdbx_strand_id
1 'polypeptide(L)'
;MSNNMWPMMKGFFRDFVAYRSTLTKQDAWIRRHAKNKGWSVNPRWMVYTNLRLWLSDCEAMYGHRFCPCFEPSGNAELDRSLICPCSFAQAEIDSVGWCHCTLFGRGNLTAADYKRAEAALMAEYRDVPLTWAGGVLDTRGQHIEPLRGLPVPDAVHQVKRALNGKGAPLEVLVATELEAEHVARLAEMRSLIASTTKRGEAFAVRIDTDASRAAAKDEAGPYG
;
A
#
# COMPACT_ATOMS: atom_id res chain seq x y z
N MET A 1 -18.70 11.07 -11.78
CA MET A 1 -17.56 11.40 -10.90
C MET A 1 -16.36 11.65 -11.80
N SER A 2 -15.80 12.87 -11.84
CA SER A 2 -14.72 13.16 -12.78
C SER A 2 -13.50 12.30 -12.44
N ASN A 3 -12.98 11.61 -13.45
CA ASN A 3 -11.83 10.71 -13.33
C ASN A 3 -10.55 11.55 -13.30
N ASN A 4 -10.45 12.47 -12.33
CA ASN A 4 -9.33 13.38 -12.20
C ASN A 4 -8.16 12.61 -11.57
N MET A 5 -7.31 12.02 -12.40
CA MET A 5 -6.14 11.24 -11.98
C MET A 5 -5.02 12.12 -11.37
N TRP A 6 -5.16 13.44 -11.46
CA TRP A 6 -4.17 14.43 -11.06
C TRP A 6 -3.75 14.39 -9.58
N PRO A 7 -4.67 14.25 -8.58
CA PRO A 7 -4.28 14.17 -7.17
C PRO A 7 -3.46 12.91 -6.86
N MET A 8 -3.84 11.77 -7.47
CA MET A 8 -3.11 10.51 -7.34
C MET A 8 -1.71 10.61 -7.94
N MET A 9 -1.56 11.25 -9.11
CA MET A 9 -0.26 11.48 -9.73
C MET A 9 0.62 12.42 -8.91
N LYS A 10 0.06 13.48 -8.31
CA LYS A 10 0.81 14.38 -7.40
C LYS A 10 1.40 13.64 -6.20
N GLY A 11 0.60 12.77 -5.55
CA GLY A 11 1.07 11.92 -4.47
C GLY A 11 2.22 11.01 -4.90
N PHE A 12 2.06 10.35 -6.05
CA PHE A 12 3.09 9.50 -6.64
C PHE A 12 4.42 10.23 -6.88
N PHE A 13 4.40 11.43 -7.49
CA PHE A 13 5.63 12.17 -7.78
C PHE A 13 6.33 12.68 -6.52
N ARG A 14 5.58 13.11 -5.50
CA ARG A 14 6.14 13.49 -4.20
C ARG A 14 6.91 12.32 -3.58
N ASP A 15 6.29 11.15 -3.54
CA ASP A 15 6.87 9.96 -2.91
C ASP A 15 8.07 9.45 -3.73
N PHE A 16 8.00 9.51 -5.06
CA PHE A 16 9.13 9.19 -5.96
C PHE A 16 10.36 10.07 -5.70
N VAL A 17 10.17 11.37 -5.50
CA VAL A 17 11.27 12.29 -5.17
C VAL A 17 11.84 11.96 -3.80
N ALA A 18 10.99 11.75 -2.79
CA ALA A 18 11.39 11.44 -1.42
C ALA A 18 12.24 10.16 -1.34
N TYR A 19 11.88 9.11 -2.09
CA TYR A 19 12.54 7.81 -2.05
C TYR A 19 13.57 7.58 -3.16
N ARG A 20 13.94 8.58 -3.96
CA ARG A 20 14.75 8.39 -5.19
C ARG A 20 16.00 7.51 -5.00
N SER A 21 16.78 7.73 -3.94
CA SER A 21 17.99 6.95 -3.64
C SER A 21 17.66 5.53 -3.13
N THR A 22 16.60 5.40 -2.34
CA THR A 22 16.07 4.11 -1.83
C THR A 22 15.57 3.23 -2.97
N LEU A 23 14.88 3.81 -3.96
CA LEU A 23 14.34 3.08 -5.12
C LEU A 23 15.43 2.39 -5.95
N THR A 24 16.62 3.00 -6.07
CA THR A 24 17.77 2.39 -6.76
C THR A 24 18.31 1.19 -5.98
N LYS A 25 18.44 1.31 -4.66
CA LYS A 25 18.90 0.20 -3.79
C LYS A 25 17.89 -0.95 -3.81
N GLN A 26 16.60 -0.62 -3.77
CA GLN A 26 15.53 -1.62 -3.88
C GLN A 26 15.53 -2.31 -5.23
N ASP A 27 15.68 -1.59 -6.35
CA ASP A 27 15.78 -2.20 -7.68
C ASP A 27 16.93 -3.22 -7.76
N ALA A 28 18.11 -2.86 -7.27
CA ALA A 28 19.26 -3.76 -7.23
C ALA A 28 18.97 -5.02 -6.40
N TRP A 29 18.34 -4.87 -5.23
CA TRP A 29 17.95 -5.98 -4.36
C TRP A 29 16.89 -6.89 -5.01
N ILE A 30 15.83 -6.30 -5.59
CA ILE A 30 14.75 -7.02 -6.30
C ILE A 30 15.35 -7.85 -7.44
N ARG A 31 16.14 -7.24 -8.30
CA ARG A 31 16.75 -7.91 -9.46
C ARG A 31 17.71 -9.01 -9.06
N ARG A 32 18.50 -8.79 -8.00
CA ARG A 32 19.40 -9.80 -7.46
C ARG A 32 18.64 -11.02 -6.97
N HIS A 33 17.56 -10.81 -6.22
CA HIS A 33 16.74 -11.91 -5.72
C HIS A 33 16.05 -12.66 -6.87
N ALA A 34 15.43 -11.94 -7.81
CA ALA A 34 14.79 -12.53 -8.97
C ALA A 34 15.77 -13.41 -9.78
N LYS A 35 16.98 -12.90 -10.04
CA LYS A 35 18.04 -13.65 -10.71
C LYS A 35 18.39 -14.95 -9.98
N ASN A 36 18.57 -14.91 -8.65
CA ASN A 36 18.91 -16.08 -7.85
C ASN A 36 17.81 -17.15 -7.85
N LYS A 37 16.55 -16.75 -8.05
CA LYS A 37 15.38 -17.64 -8.10
C LYS A 37 14.97 -18.07 -9.51
N GLY A 38 15.60 -17.51 -10.56
CA GLY A 38 15.15 -17.71 -11.94
C GLY A 38 13.81 -17.04 -12.25
N TRP A 39 13.44 -16.03 -11.49
CA TRP A 39 12.21 -15.25 -11.68
C TRP A 39 12.45 -14.04 -12.59
N SER A 40 11.39 -13.59 -13.27
CA SER A 40 11.33 -12.29 -13.93
C SER A 40 10.87 -11.20 -12.95
N VAL A 41 11.14 -9.94 -13.31
CA VAL A 41 10.65 -8.75 -12.59
C VAL A 41 9.68 -8.01 -13.50
N ASN A 42 8.61 -7.46 -12.95
CA ASN A 42 7.63 -6.69 -13.72
C ASN A 42 8.30 -5.54 -14.51
N PRO A 43 8.25 -5.55 -15.86
CA PRO A 43 8.90 -4.54 -16.67
C PRO A 43 8.07 -3.25 -16.79
N ARG A 44 6.83 -3.22 -16.28
CA ARG A 44 5.91 -2.10 -16.46
C ARG A 44 6.15 -1.05 -15.39
N TRP A 45 6.76 0.06 -15.83
CA TRP A 45 7.30 1.13 -14.99
C TRP A 45 6.36 1.62 -13.89
N MET A 46 5.08 1.86 -14.19
CA MET A 46 4.13 2.43 -13.22
C MET A 46 3.88 1.48 -12.04
N VAL A 47 3.53 0.23 -12.31
CA VAL A 47 3.27 -0.77 -11.26
C VAL A 47 4.56 -1.10 -10.52
N TYR A 48 5.66 -1.31 -11.24
CA TYR A 48 6.95 -1.60 -10.63
C TYR A 48 7.45 -0.48 -9.71
N THR A 49 7.22 0.78 -10.07
CA THR A 49 7.58 1.92 -9.22
C THR A 49 6.66 2.02 -8.01
N ASN A 50 5.35 1.85 -8.19
CA ASN A 50 4.41 1.84 -7.06
C ASN A 50 4.71 0.76 -6.03
N LEU A 51 5.07 -0.45 -6.47
CA LEU A 51 5.42 -1.54 -5.56
C LEU A 51 6.68 -1.23 -4.75
N ARG A 52 7.70 -0.60 -5.37
CA ARG A 52 8.90 -0.14 -4.66
C ARG A 52 8.62 0.99 -3.67
N LEU A 53 7.76 1.94 -4.04
CA LEU A 53 7.30 2.97 -3.11
C LEU A 53 6.60 2.35 -1.91
N TRP A 54 5.67 1.41 -2.13
CA TRP A 54 5.01 0.70 -1.04
C TRP A 54 5.97 -0.14 -0.19
N LEU A 55 6.95 -0.83 -0.79
CA LEU A 55 8.00 -1.51 -0.02
C LEU A 55 8.78 -0.54 0.88
N SER A 56 9.00 0.69 0.41
CA SER A 56 9.64 1.76 1.19
C SER A 56 8.73 2.25 2.32
N ASP A 57 7.44 2.43 2.03
CA ASP A 57 6.42 2.78 3.04
C ASP A 57 6.35 1.70 4.12
N CYS A 58 6.32 0.41 3.76
CA CYS A 58 6.32 -0.70 4.71
C CYS A 58 7.58 -0.70 5.58
N GLU A 59 8.76 -0.48 5.00
CA GLU A 59 10.01 -0.39 5.75
C GLU A 59 9.99 0.80 6.73
N ALA A 60 9.42 1.93 6.34
CA ALA A 60 9.27 3.11 7.19
C ALA A 60 8.22 2.91 8.30
N MET A 61 7.09 2.27 7.99
CA MET A 61 5.98 2.09 8.93
C MET A 61 6.24 0.93 9.92
N TYR A 62 6.87 -0.14 9.46
CA TYR A 62 6.92 -1.42 10.18
C TYR A 62 8.34 -1.93 10.43
N GLY A 63 9.37 -1.20 9.98
CA GLY A 63 10.78 -1.60 10.13
C GLY A 63 11.22 -2.74 9.21
N HIS A 64 10.32 -3.31 8.44
CA HIS A 64 10.59 -4.40 7.50
C HIS A 64 9.86 -4.17 6.17
N ARG A 65 10.45 -4.69 5.09
CA ARG A 65 9.82 -4.67 3.76
C ARG A 65 8.75 -5.75 3.69
N PHE A 66 7.61 -5.55 4.32
CA PHE A 66 6.45 -6.43 4.14
C PHE A 66 5.97 -6.45 2.68
N CYS A 67 5.25 -7.50 2.29
CA CYS A 67 4.61 -7.57 0.98
C CYS A 67 3.77 -6.32 0.77
N PRO A 68 3.97 -5.54 -0.31
CA PRO A 68 3.32 -4.24 -0.49
C PRO A 68 1.80 -4.33 -0.74
N CYS A 69 1.24 -5.54 -0.69
CA CYS A 69 -0.17 -5.84 -0.91
C CYS A 69 -0.91 -6.22 0.38
N PHE A 70 -0.19 -6.37 1.49
CA PHE A 70 -0.75 -6.77 2.78
C PHE A 70 -0.08 -6.00 3.91
N GLU A 71 -0.87 -5.51 4.85
CA GLU A 71 -0.38 -5.05 6.14
C GLU A 71 0.03 -6.22 7.06
N PRO A 72 0.94 -6.01 8.03
CA PRO A 72 1.22 -7.01 9.06
C PRO A 72 -0.05 -7.44 9.80
N SER A 73 -0.13 -8.71 10.15
CA SER A 73 -1.30 -9.30 10.80
C SER A 73 -1.24 -9.24 12.33
N GLY A 74 -0.06 -8.98 12.91
CA GLY A 74 0.20 -9.14 14.33
C GLY A 74 0.46 -10.59 14.75
N ASN A 75 0.28 -11.56 13.84
CA ASN A 75 0.72 -12.93 14.04
C ASN A 75 2.18 -13.06 13.59
N ALA A 76 3.07 -13.31 14.56
CA ALA A 76 4.51 -13.36 14.31
C ALA A 76 4.95 -14.39 13.26
N GLU A 77 4.24 -15.51 13.10
CA GLU A 77 4.58 -16.52 12.09
C GLU A 77 4.15 -16.10 10.69
N LEU A 78 2.92 -15.59 10.56
CA LEU A 78 2.41 -15.06 9.31
C LEU A 78 3.22 -13.82 8.88
N ASP A 79 3.53 -12.92 9.81
CA ASP A 79 4.27 -11.69 9.53
C ASP A 79 5.67 -11.99 9.00
N ARG A 80 6.38 -12.98 9.58
CA ARG A 80 7.66 -13.45 9.02
C ARG A 80 7.50 -13.94 7.57
N SER A 81 6.40 -14.62 7.26
CA SER A 81 6.07 -15.12 5.93
C SER A 81 5.71 -14.01 4.94
N LEU A 82 5.23 -12.86 5.42
CA LEU A 82 4.88 -11.69 4.61
C LEU A 82 6.07 -10.80 4.26
N ILE A 83 7.23 -10.93 4.92
CA ILE A 83 8.43 -10.13 4.60
C ILE A 83 8.88 -10.43 3.17
N CYS A 84 9.01 -9.39 2.34
CA CYS A 84 9.37 -9.47 0.95
C CYS A 84 10.84 -9.92 0.77
N PRO A 85 11.11 -10.89 -0.13
CA PRO A 85 10.15 -11.65 -0.93
C PRO A 85 9.43 -12.67 -0.05
N CYS A 86 8.10 -12.58 0.00
CA CYS A 86 7.28 -13.39 0.89
C CYS A 86 7.37 -14.87 0.54
N SER A 87 7.23 -15.74 1.53
CA SER A 87 7.31 -17.20 1.35
C SER A 87 6.26 -17.72 0.35
N PHE A 88 5.14 -17.01 0.24
CA PHE A 88 4.04 -17.30 -0.70
C PHE A 88 4.40 -17.12 -2.18
N ALA A 89 5.39 -16.28 -2.51
CA ALA A 89 5.65 -15.87 -3.89
C ALA A 89 6.00 -17.05 -4.81
N GLN A 90 6.76 -18.03 -4.31
CA GLN A 90 7.12 -19.21 -5.10
C GLN A 90 5.89 -20.02 -5.50
N ALA A 91 5.01 -20.33 -4.53
CA ALA A 91 3.80 -21.12 -4.78
C ALA A 91 2.86 -20.43 -5.77
N GLU A 92 2.71 -19.10 -5.68
CA GLU A 92 1.91 -18.31 -6.61
C GLU A 92 2.52 -18.28 -8.02
N ILE A 93 3.84 -18.08 -8.12
CA ILE A 93 4.55 -18.10 -9.40
C ILE A 93 4.43 -19.47 -10.07
N ASP A 94 4.51 -20.56 -9.31
CA ASP A 94 4.35 -21.91 -9.84
C ASP A 94 2.91 -22.13 -10.32
N SER A 95 1.91 -21.75 -9.51
CA SER A 95 0.49 -21.94 -9.81
C SER A 95 -0.02 -21.05 -10.95
N VAL A 96 0.05 -19.73 -10.80
CA VAL A 96 -0.58 -18.77 -11.71
C VAL A 96 0.41 -17.99 -12.58
N GLY A 97 1.70 -18.05 -12.26
CA GLY A 97 2.77 -17.47 -13.09
C GLY A 97 3.40 -16.19 -12.53
N TRP A 98 2.78 -15.57 -11.54
CA TRP A 98 3.24 -14.35 -10.88
C TRP A 98 2.90 -14.39 -9.39
N CYS A 99 3.65 -13.66 -8.56
CA CYS A 99 3.27 -13.47 -7.17
C CYS A 99 2.08 -12.49 -7.07
N HIS A 100 1.35 -12.51 -5.96
CA HIS A 100 0.14 -11.69 -5.74
C HIS A 100 0.29 -10.24 -6.19
N CYS A 101 1.34 -9.58 -5.71
CA CYS A 101 1.60 -8.17 -6.00
C CYS A 101 2.10 -7.91 -7.43
N THR A 102 2.27 -8.94 -8.25
CA THR A 102 2.81 -8.92 -9.62
C THR A 102 4.25 -8.38 -9.72
N LEU A 103 5.00 -8.30 -8.62
CA LEU A 103 6.40 -7.86 -8.64
C LEU A 103 7.31 -8.85 -9.38
N PHE A 104 7.14 -10.14 -9.06
CA PHE A 104 7.90 -11.26 -9.60
C PHE A 104 7.01 -12.19 -10.43
N GLY A 105 7.63 -12.91 -11.35
CA GLY A 105 6.96 -13.91 -12.19
C GLY A 105 7.89 -15.03 -12.66
N ARG A 106 7.35 -16.03 -13.37
CA ARG A 106 8.17 -17.05 -14.04
C ARG A 106 9.15 -16.37 -15.00
N GLY A 107 10.37 -16.90 -15.10
CA GLY A 107 11.45 -16.28 -15.88
C GLY A 107 11.13 -15.97 -17.35
N ASN A 108 10.11 -16.61 -17.94
CA ASN A 108 9.67 -16.40 -19.31
C ASN A 108 8.42 -15.49 -19.46
N LEU A 109 7.94 -14.83 -18.41
CA LEU A 109 6.83 -13.89 -18.52
C LEU A 109 7.18 -12.68 -19.40
N THR A 110 6.30 -12.36 -20.34
CA THR A 110 6.40 -11.19 -21.19
C THR A 110 5.73 -9.96 -20.56
N ALA A 111 5.99 -8.77 -21.11
CA ALA A 111 5.29 -7.55 -20.69
C ALA A 111 3.75 -7.63 -20.91
N ALA A 112 3.29 -8.43 -21.88
CA ALA A 112 1.87 -8.67 -22.09
C ALA A 112 1.27 -9.57 -21.01
N ASP A 113 2.04 -10.55 -20.51
CA ASP A 113 1.63 -11.38 -19.38
C ASP A 113 1.52 -10.57 -18.10
N TYR A 114 2.52 -9.71 -17.83
CA TYR A 114 2.44 -8.76 -16.71
C TYR A 114 1.27 -7.80 -16.83
N LYS A 115 0.91 -7.34 -18.03
CA LYS A 115 -0.29 -6.52 -18.22
C LYS A 115 -1.57 -7.27 -17.80
N ARG A 116 -1.66 -8.58 -18.04
CA ARG A 116 -2.80 -9.39 -17.59
C ARG A 116 -2.77 -9.62 -16.08
N ALA A 117 -1.60 -9.90 -15.52
CA ALA A 117 -1.40 -10.03 -14.07
C ALA A 117 -1.81 -8.73 -13.33
N GLU A 118 -1.40 -7.58 -13.85
CA GLU A 118 -1.78 -6.26 -13.31
C GLU A 118 -3.29 -6.02 -13.36
N ALA A 119 -3.98 -6.48 -14.40
CA ALA A 119 -5.43 -6.32 -14.48
C ALA A 119 -6.14 -7.09 -13.36
N ALA A 120 -5.68 -8.31 -13.04
CA ALA A 120 -6.19 -9.08 -11.90
C ALA A 120 -5.93 -8.37 -10.57
N LEU A 121 -4.71 -7.87 -10.36
CA LEU A 121 -4.36 -7.07 -9.17
C LEU A 121 -5.22 -5.80 -9.06
N MET A 122 -5.44 -5.08 -10.17
CA MET A 122 -6.29 -3.88 -10.12
C MET A 122 -7.75 -4.21 -9.82
N ALA A 123 -8.26 -5.35 -10.29
CA ALA A 123 -9.61 -5.80 -9.99
C ALA A 123 -9.84 -6.00 -8.48
N GLU A 124 -8.84 -6.49 -7.75
CA GLU A 124 -8.91 -6.74 -6.30
C GLU A 124 -8.65 -5.49 -5.44
N TYR A 125 -7.92 -4.49 -5.95
CA TYR A 125 -7.53 -3.31 -5.16
C TYR A 125 -8.15 -2.01 -5.64
N ARG A 126 -8.03 -1.70 -6.93
CA ARG A 126 -8.47 -0.41 -7.49
C ARG A 126 -9.95 -0.42 -7.80
N ASP A 127 -10.44 -1.52 -8.36
CA ASP A 127 -11.79 -1.59 -8.91
C ASP A 127 -12.83 -2.00 -7.86
N VAL A 128 -12.38 -2.44 -6.68
CA VAL A 128 -13.21 -2.59 -5.48
C VAL A 128 -13.62 -1.19 -4.97
N PRO A 129 -14.92 -0.84 -4.96
CA PRO A 129 -15.39 0.44 -4.45
C PRO A 129 -15.07 0.61 -2.96
N LEU A 130 -14.78 1.84 -2.55
CA LEU A 130 -14.68 2.17 -1.13
C LEU A 130 -16.10 2.21 -0.53
N THR A 131 -16.28 1.57 0.63
CA THR A 131 -17.56 1.55 1.35
C THR A 131 -17.67 2.76 2.27
N TRP A 132 -18.76 3.53 2.12
CA TRP A 132 -19.00 4.72 2.93
C TRP A 132 -20.34 4.64 3.65
N ALA A 133 -20.36 4.93 4.95
CA ALA A 133 -21.57 5.02 5.76
C ALA A 133 -21.57 6.35 6.52
N GLY A 134 -22.53 7.23 6.23
CA GLY A 134 -22.61 8.54 6.91
C GLY A 134 -21.37 9.42 6.75
N GLY A 135 -20.58 9.24 5.68
CA GLY A 135 -19.33 9.96 5.45
C GLY A 135 -18.08 9.33 6.08
N VAL A 136 -18.24 8.25 6.85
CA VAL A 136 -17.18 7.41 7.41
C VAL A 136 -16.79 6.33 6.41
N LEU A 137 -15.48 6.15 6.18
CA LEU A 137 -14.95 5.06 5.37
C LEU A 137 -14.97 3.78 6.19
N ASP A 138 -15.75 2.78 5.80
CA ASP A 138 -15.76 1.47 6.46
C ASP A 138 -14.84 0.52 5.70
N THR A 139 -13.71 0.14 6.29
CA THR A 139 -12.72 -0.72 5.64
C THR A 139 -12.94 -2.20 5.89
N ARG A 140 -13.95 -2.55 6.69
CA ARG A 140 -14.20 -3.92 7.16
C ARG A 140 -14.94 -4.75 6.10
N GLY A 141 -15.12 -6.03 6.39
CA GLY A 141 -15.97 -6.92 5.59
C GLY A 141 -15.44 -7.21 4.19
N GLN A 142 -14.14 -7.05 3.97
CA GLN A 142 -13.50 -7.39 2.70
C GLN A 142 -13.41 -8.91 2.54
N HIS A 143 -13.25 -9.36 1.29
CA HIS A 143 -12.96 -10.76 1.04
C HIS A 143 -11.59 -11.13 1.63
N ILE A 144 -11.46 -12.40 2.03
CA ILE A 144 -10.22 -12.94 2.59
C ILE A 144 -9.45 -13.65 1.49
N GLU A 145 -8.22 -13.24 1.26
CA GLU A 145 -7.30 -13.91 0.34
C GLU A 145 -6.94 -15.30 0.93
N PRO A 146 -7.24 -16.39 0.23
CA PRO A 146 -7.24 -17.73 0.80
C PRO A 146 -5.86 -18.24 1.23
N LEU A 147 -4.78 -17.79 0.58
CA LEU A 147 -3.43 -18.28 0.86
C LEU A 147 -2.85 -17.68 2.15
N ARG A 148 -3.10 -16.39 2.39
CA ARG A 148 -2.61 -15.68 3.58
C ARG A 148 -3.63 -15.58 4.70
N GLY A 149 -4.92 -15.72 4.41
CA GLY A 149 -5.98 -15.51 5.38
C GLY A 149 -6.16 -14.04 5.78
N LEU A 150 -5.86 -13.11 4.87
CA LEU A 150 -5.89 -11.66 5.13
C LEU A 150 -6.89 -10.93 4.22
N PRO A 151 -7.47 -9.81 4.69
CA PRO A 151 -8.40 -9.03 3.89
C PRO A 151 -7.72 -8.38 2.69
N VAL A 152 -8.39 -8.39 1.54
CA VAL A 152 -7.95 -7.68 0.33
C VAL A 152 -9.11 -6.84 -0.24
N PRO A 153 -8.92 -5.54 -0.51
CA PRO A 153 -7.78 -4.72 -0.07
C PRO A 153 -7.81 -4.53 1.45
N ASP A 154 -6.64 -4.51 2.09
CA ASP A 154 -6.54 -4.25 3.53
C ASP A 154 -6.94 -2.80 3.92
N ALA A 155 -6.97 -2.50 5.22
CA ALA A 155 -7.43 -1.20 5.71
C ALA A 155 -6.52 -0.06 5.22
N VAL A 156 -5.20 -0.24 5.27
CA VAL A 156 -4.20 0.77 4.87
C VAL A 156 -4.32 1.08 3.37
N HIS A 157 -4.54 0.08 2.52
CA HIS A 157 -4.75 0.27 1.09
C HIS A 157 -6.01 1.11 0.81
N GLN A 158 -7.11 0.79 1.49
CA GLN A 158 -8.36 1.54 1.37
C GLN A 158 -8.21 2.99 1.86
N VAL A 159 -7.58 3.21 3.01
CA VAL A 159 -7.31 4.55 3.55
C VAL A 159 -6.38 5.35 2.64
N LYS A 160 -5.30 4.74 2.11
CA LYS A 160 -4.40 5.42 1.18
C LYS A 160 -5.13 5.87 -0.08
N ARG A 161 -6.03 5.04 -0.62
CA ARG A 161 -6.91 5.39 -1.75
C ARG A 161 -7.83 6.54 -1.40
N ALA A 162 -8.48 6.49 -0.23
CA ALA A 162 -9.38 7.53 0.23
C ALA A 162 -8.66 8.87 0.43
N LEU A 163 -7.49 8.89 1.07
CA LEU A 163 -6.68 10.10 1.25
C LEU A 163 -6.19 10.67 -0.08
N ASN A 164 -5.80 9.83 -1.03
CA ASN A 164 -5.38 10.30 -2.36
C ASN A 164 -6.53 10.87 -3.19
N GLY A 165 -7.77 10.43 -2.95
CA GLY A 165 -8.97 10.89 -3.67
C GLY A 165 -9.72 12.04 -2.98
N LYS A 166 -10.12 11.84 -1.73
CA LYS A 166 -10.91 12.78 -0.91
C LYS A 166 -10.04 13.74 -0.09
N GLY A 167 -8.85 13.31 0.33
CA GLY A 167 -8.01 14.07 1.28
C GLY A 167 -8.47 13.94 2.74
N ALA A 168 -7.80 14.68 3.63
CA ALA A 168 -8.25 14.90 5.00
C ALA A 168 -9.19 16.13 5.07
N PRO A 169 -10.16 16.19 6.00
CA PRO A 169 -10.40 15.23 7.07
C PRO A 169 -11.03 13.90 6.57
N LEU A 170 -10.66 12.80 7.23
CA LEU A 170 -11.14 11.46 6.93
C LEU A 170 -11.44 10.71 8.23
N GLU A 171 -12.65 10.19 8.37
CA GLU A 171 -13.00 9.26 9.44
C GLU A 171 -13.07 7.85 8.86
N VAL A 172 -12.40 6.90 9.53
CA VAL A 172 -12.23 5.53 9.09
C VAL A 172 -12.71 4.59 10.19
N LEU A 173 -13.49 3.58 9.85
CA LEU A 173 -13.90 2.51 10.74
C LEU A 173 -13.14 1.23 10.36
N VAL A 174 -12.36 0.70 11.31
CA VAL A 174 -11.53 -0.51 11.16
C VAL A 174 -11.96 -1.60 12.14
N ALA A 175 -11.61 -2.86 11.84
CA ALA A 175 -12.07 -4.02 12.62
C ALA A 175 -11.27 -4.22 13.91
N THR A 176 -9.97 -3.95 13.88
CA THR A 176 -9.07 -4.26 15.00
C THR A 176 -8.30 -3.04 15.50
N GLU A 177 -7.78 -3.11 16.72
CA GLU A 177 -6.90 -2.09 17.28
C GLU A 177 -5.61 -1.95 16.46
N LEU A 178 -5.06 -3.08 16.00
CA LEU A 178 -3.86 -3.11 15.16
C LEU A 178 -4.07 -2.39 13.82
N GLU A 179 -5.21 -2.62 13.14
CA GLU A 179 -5.56 -1.86 11.93
C GLU A 179 -5.65 -0.36 12.23
N ALA A 180 -6.15 0.03 13.41
CA ALA A 180 -6.23 1.43 13.82
C ALA A 180 -4.82 2.05 14.01
N GLU A 181 -3.90 1.29 14.61
CA GLU A 181 -2.49 1.68 14.74
C GLU A 181 -1.81 1.86 13.38
N HIS A 182 -2.04 0.95 12.44
CA HIS A 182 -1.50 1.06 11.08
C HIS A 182 -2.03 2.28 10.34
N VAL A 183 -3.34 2.56 10.45
CA VAL A 183 -3.95 3.77 9.87
C VAL A 183 -3.38 5.04 10.50
N ALA A 184 -3.21 5.06 11.83
CA ALA A 184 -2.59 6.19 12.52
C ALA A 184 -1.14 6.41 12.06
N ARG A 185 -0.37 5.34 11.88
CA ARG A 185 1.01 5.44 11.38
C ARG A 185 1.07 5.88 9.92
N LEU A 186 0.13 5.47 9.07
CA LEU A 186 0.01 5.99 7.70
C LEU A 186 -0.25 7.51 7.71
N ALA A 187 -1.10 8.00 8.63
CA ALA A 187 -1.36 9.42 8.79
C ALA A 187 -0.09 10.18 9.23
N GLU A 188 0.62 9.67 10.23
CA GLU A 188 1.88 10.25 10.71
C GLU A 188 2.93 10.35 9.60
N MET A 189 3.14 9.28 8.83
CA MET A 189 4.06 9.24 7.68
C MET A 189 3.68 10.29 6.62
N ARG A 190 2.40 10.66 6.55
CA ARG A 190 1.88 11.70 5.64
C ARG A 190 1.82 13.10 6.27
N SER A 191 2.40 13.29 7.45
CA SER A 191 2.34 14.53 8.23
C SER A 191 0.90 14.98 8.53
N LEU A 192 0.02 14.01 8.80
CA LEU A 192 -1.34 14.19 9.25
C LEU A 192 -1.46 13.78 10.72
N ILE A 193 -2.51 14.24 11.39
CA ILE A 193 -2.80 13.88 12.78
C ILE A 193 -3.88 12.81 12.76
N ALA A 194 -3.71 11.78 13.59
CA ALA A 194 -4.72 10.74 13.79
C ALA A 194 -5.11 10.63 15.26
N SER A 195 -6.38 10.34 15.52
CA SER A 195 -6.89 9.96 16.83
C SER A 195 -7.80 8.73 16.69
N THR A 196 -7.69 7.80 17.63
CA THR A 196 -8.42 6.54 17.62
C THR A 196 -9.41 6.50 18.77
N THR A 197 -10.64 6.06 18.50
CA THR A 197 -11.69 5.85 19.51
C THR A 197 -12.35 4.49 19.31
N LYS A 198 -12.48 3.70 20.38
CA LYS A 198 -13.21 2.43 20.33
C LYS A 198 -14.72 2.66 20.13
N ARG A 199 -15.34 1.92 19.22
CA ARG A 199 -16.76 2.00 18.84
C ARG A 199 -17.36 0.59 18.85
N GLY A 200 -17.85 0.13 20.01
CA GLY A 200 -18.28 -1.26 20.17
C GLY A 200 -17.11 -2.22 19.97
N GLU A 201 -17.26 -3.16 19.05
CA GLU A 201 -16.23 -4.13 18.65
C GLU A 201 -15.25 -3.59 17.57
N ALA A 202 -15.45 -2.36 17.09
CA ALA A 202 -14.64 -1.73 16.05
C ALA A 202 -13.89 -0.50 16.58
N PHE A 203 -13.05 0.10 15.74
CA PHE A 203 -12.28 1.29 16.07
C PHE A 203 -12.50 2.37 15.01
N ALA A 204 -12.78 3.60 15.44
CA ALA A 204 -12.86 4.77 14.57
C ALA A 204 -11.54 5.54 14.64
N VAL A 205 -10.90 5.74 13.49
CA VAL A 205 -9.70 6.57 13.34
C VAL A 205 -10.07 7.84 12.60
N ARG A 206 -9.90 8.97 13.27
CA ARG A 206 -10.10 10.30 12.69
C ARG A 206 -8.76 10.87 12.26
N ILE A 207 -8.60 11.14 10.97
CA ILE A 207 -7.42 11.73 10.35
C ILE A 207 -7.74 13.18 9.97
N ASP A 208 -6.96 14.12 10.47
CA ASP A 208 -7.10 15.56 10.19
C ASP A 208 -5.77 16.14 9.65
N THR A 209 -5.85 17.31 9.03
CA THR A 209 -4.66 18.10 8.69
C THR A 209 -4.03 18.68 9.96
N ASP A 210 -2.70 18.68 10.02
CA ASP A 210 -1.99 19.39 11.08
C ASP A 210 -2.10 20.91 10.89
N ALA A 211 -3.01 21.54 11.63
CA ALA A 211 -3.23 22.99 11.58
C ALA A 211 -1.97 23.79 11.96
N SER A 212 -1.05 23.22 12.75
CA SER A 212 0.21 23.87 13.14
C SER A 212 1.23 23.93 11.99
N ARG A 213 1.13 23.03 11.01
CA ARG A 213 1.99 23.00 9.81
C ARG A 213 1.40 23.74 8.61
N ALA A 214 0.10 24.00 8.58
CA ALA A 214 -0.53 24.83 7.56
C ALA A 214 -0.03 26.29 7.65
N ALA A 215 0.13 26.82 8.87
CA ALA A 215 0.64 28.17 9.12
C ALA A 215 2.13 28.35 8.75
N ALA A 216 2.96 27.29 8.86
CA ALA A 216 4.39 27.37 8.55
C ALA A 216 4.71 27.44 7.04
N LYS A 217 3.74 27.14 6.15
CA LYS A 217 3.91 27.26 4.70
C LYS A 217 3.65 28.65 4.15
N ASP A 218 3.03 29.53 4.92
CA ASP A 218 2.75 30.91 4.49
C ASP A 218 3.92 31.87 4.75
N GLU A 219 4.94 31.44 5.52
CA GLU A 219 6.13 32.26 5.83
C GLU A 219 7.38 31.90 5.01
N ALA A 220 7.38 30.79 4.29
CA ALA A 220 8.50 30.39 3.43
C ALA A 220 8.20 30.73 1.96
N GLY A 221 8.63 31.93 1.54
CA GLY A 221 8.71 32.32 0.14
C GLY A 221 9.61 31.37 -0.70
N PRO A 222 9.64 31.50 -2.03
CA PRO A 222 10.01 30.42 -2.95
C PRO A 222 11.48 29.95 -2.94
N TYR A 223 12.31 30.46 -2.03
CA TYR A 223 13.71 30.04 -1.85
C TYR A 223 14.12 30.13 -0.36
N GLY A 224 13.44 29.39 0.51
CA GLY A 224 13.84 29.15 1.91
C GLY A 224 14.36 27.74 2.10
#